data_AF-A0A9E4C3N7-F1
#
_entry.id   AF-A0A9E4C3N7-F1
#
_cell.length_a   1.000
_cell.length_b   1.000
_cell.length_c   1.000
_cell.angle_alpha   90.00
_cell.angle_beta   90.00
_cell.angle_gamma   90.00
#
_symmetry.space_group_name_H-M   'P 1'
#
loop_
_entity.id
_entity.type
_entity.pdbx_description
1 polymer ?
#
loop_
_entity_poly.entity_id
_entity_poly.type
_entity_poly.pdbx_seq_one_letter_code
_entity_poly.pdbx_strand_id
1 'polypeptide(L)' 'MNATVRRLLYLGILILYLLHNDLWLWDDARIVLGLPIGLLYHIGFCVAATGLMVLLVNYAWPSELDAEDEEQAA' A
#
# COMPACT_ATOMS: atom_id res chain seq x y z
N MET A 1 5.62 -10.90 15.46
CA MET A 1 5.94 -10.47 14.08
C MET A 1 7.46 -10.54 13.84
N ASN A 2 7.93 -11.37 12.90
CA ASN A 2 9.36 -11.51 12.60
C ASN A 2 9.95 -10.16 12.15
N ALA A 3 11.16 -9.82 12.64
CA ALA A 3 11.81 -8.54 12.32
C ALA A 3 11.98 -8.31 10.80
N THR A 4 12.13 -9.38 10.04
CA THR A 4 12.21 -9.37 8.57
C THR A 4 10.90 -8.90 7.92
N VAL A 5 9.75 -9.39 8.37
CA VAL A 5 8.43 -9.01 7.82
C VAL A 5 8.17 -7.53 8.06
N ARG A 6 8.50 -7.05 9.27
CA ARG A 6 8.37 -5.62 9.61
C ARG A 6 9.24 -4.73 8.73
N ARG A 7 10.48 -5.15 8.43
CA ARG A 7 11.36 -4.43 7.50
C ARG A 7 10.81 -4.40 6.07
N LEU A 8 10.24 -5.51 5.60
CA LEU A 8 9.62 -5.58 4.27
C LEU A 8 8.40 -4.65 4.17
N LEU A 9 7.56 -4.58 5.20
CA LEU A 9 6.41 -3.65 5.23
C LEU A 9 6.89 -2.19 5.17
N TYR A 10 7.87 -1.80 5.99
CA TYR A 10 8.42 -0.45 5.95
C TYR A 10 9.08 -0.11 4.61
N LEU A 11 9.81 -1.06 4.00
CA LEU A 11 10.35 -0.90 2.65
C LEU A 11 9.24 -0.73 1.62
N GLY A 12 8.16 -1.52 1.70
CA GLY A 12 7.01 -1.40 0.82
C GLY A 12 6.34 -0.02 0.92
N ILE A 13 6.18 0.51 2.14
CA ILE A 13 5.66 1.86 2.37
C ILE A 13 6.60 2.92 1.75
N LEU A 14 7.91 2.81 1.98
CA LEU A 14 8.90 3.74 1.43
C LEU A 14 8.89 3.74 -0.10
N ILE A 15 8.83 2.55 -0.71
CA ILE A 15 8.78 2.40 -2.17
C ILE A 15 7.50 3.03 -2.71
N LEU A 16 6.33 2.74 -2.14
CA LEU A 16 5.09 3.40 -2.58
C LEU A 16 5.13 4.92 -2.36
N TYR A 17 5.73 5.40 -1.28
CA TYR A 17 5.87 6.85 -1.06
C TYR A 17 6.70 7.52 -2.15
N LEU A 18 7.80 6.89 -2.55
CA LEU A 18 8.62 7.39 -3.66
C LEU A 18 7.88 7.27 -5.01
N LEU A 19 7.17 6.16 -5.22
CA LEU A 19 6.40 5.90 -6.43
C LEU A 19 5.16 6.82 -6.53
N HIS A 20 4.71 7.37 -5.41
CA HIS A 20 3.65 8.38 -5.37
C HIS A 20 4.12 9.74 -5.89
N ASN A 21 5.43 10.02 -5.88
CA ASN A 21 5.94 11.19 -6.55
C ASN A 21 5.81 10.95 -8.06
N ASP A 22 4.75 11.53 -8.63
CA ASP A 22 4.38 11.48 -10.04
C ASP A 22 5.37 12.27 -10.93
N LEU A 23 6.65 11.93 -10.82
CA LEU A 23 7.75 12.55 -11.55
C LEU A 23 8.22 11.68 -12.71
N TRP A 24 7.81 10.40 -12.75
CA TRP A 24 8.36 9.41 -13.66
C TRP A 24 7.78 9.48 -15.08
N LEU A 25 6.47 9.65 -15.17
CA LEU A 25 5.72 9.63 -16.44
C LEU A 25 5.09 10.99 -16.78
N TRP A 26 5.52 12.04 -16.10
CA TRP A 26 4.93 13.38 -16.20
C TRP A 26 5.05 13.97 -17.61
N ASP A 27 6.15 13.72 -18.32
CA ASP A 27 6.36 14.22 -19.70
C ASP A 27 5.86 13.26 -20.79
N ASP A 28 5.31 12.10 -20.40
CA ASP A 28 5.02 11.02 -21.32
C ASP A 28 3.55 11.01 -21.76
N ALA A 29 3.28 11.56 -22.94
CA ALA A 29 1.93 11.63 -23.52
C ALA A 29 1.49 10.35 -24.26
N ARG A 30 2.18 9.21 -24.07
CA ARG A 30 1.79 7.96 -24.72
C ARG A 30 0.39 7.53 -24.28
N ILE A 31 -0.48 7.26 -25.26
CA ILE A 31 -1.83 6.75 -25.01
C ILE A 31 -1.82 5.23 -25.16
N VAL A 32 -2.16 4.52 -24.10
CA VAL A 32 -2.26 3.06 -24.06
C VAL A 32 -3.70 2.69 -23.71
N LEU A 33 -4.33 1.83 -24.52
CA LEU A 33 -5.73 1.40 -24.35
C LEU A 33 -6.75 2.55 -24.28
N GLY A 34 -6.43 3.71 -24.88
CA GLY A 34 -7.28 4.91 -24.86
C GLY A 34 -7.08 5.83 -23.65
N LEU A 35 -6.11 5.54 -22.78
CA LEU A 35 -5.79 6.35 -21.59
C LEU A 35 -4.34 6.84 -21.62
N PRO A 36 -4.02 8.02 -21.05
CA PRO A 36 -2.65 8.46 -20.86
C PRO A 36 -1.88 7.45 -20.01
N ILE A 37 -0.62 7.18 -20.37
CA ILE A 37 0.22 6.23 -19.64
C ILE A 37 0.41 6.64 -18.17
N GLY A 38 0.47 7.94 -17.86
CA GLY A 38 0.49 8.45 -16.49
C GLY A 38 -0.76 8.06 -15.68
N LEU A 39 -1.93 7.97 -16.33
CA LEU A 39 -3.16 7.51 -15.69
C LEU A 39 -3.13 6.00 -15.45
N LEU A 40 -2.63 5.22 -16.41
CA LEU A 40 -2.47 3.76 -16.25
C LEU A 40 -1.50 3.44 -15.11
N TYR A 41 -0.43 4.23 -14.97
CA TYR A 41 0.50 4.16 -13.86
C TYR A 41 -0.19 4.42 -12.51
N HIS A 42 -1.02 5.46 -12.41
CA HIS A 42 -1.80 5.73 -11.21
C HIS A 42 -2.76 4.59 -10.86
N ILE A 43 -3.40 3.97 -11.85
CA ILE A 43 -4.27 2.80 -11.62
C ILE A 43 -3.44 1.65 -11.01
N GLY A 44 -2.27 1.35 -11.58
CA GLY A 44 -1.35 0.35 -11.06
C GLY A 44 -0.88 0.68 -9.63
N PHE A 45 -0.58 1.95 -9.37
CA PHE A 45 -0.22 2.46 -8.05
C PHE A 45 -1.32 2.20 -7.02
N CYS A 46 -2.58 2.52 -7.34
CA CYS A 46 -3.72 2.28 -6.44
C CYS A 46 -3.89 0.78 -6.12
N VAL A 47 -3.71 -0.10 -7.10
CA VAL A 47 -3.76 -1.56 -6.89
C VAL A 47 -2.62 -2.00 -5.95
N ALA A 48 -1.40 -1.52 -6.18
CA ALA A 48 -0.25 -1.83 -5.34
C ALA A 48 -0.43 -1.31 -3.89
N ALA A 49 -0.95 -0.10 -3.73
CA ALA A 49 -1.28 0.49 -2.43
C ALA A 49 -2.34 -0.32 -1.68
N THR A 50 -3.37 -0.76 -2.38
CA THR A 50 -4.41 -1.63 -1.81
C THR A 50 -3.82 -2.95 -1.33
N GLY A 51 -2.97 -3.59 -2.14
CA GLY A 51 -2.27 -4.82 -1.75
C GLY A 51 -1.38 -4.62 -0.52
N LEU A 52 -0.62 -3.53 -0.47
CA LEU A 52 0.20 -3.20 0.69
C LEU A 52 -0.66 -3.00 1.95
N MET A 53 -1.80 -2.32 1.82
CA MET A 53 -2.73 -2.10 2.93
C MET A 53 -3.34 -3.41 3.43
N VAL A 54 -3.70 -4.35 2.53
CA VAL A 54 -4.14 -5.69 2.90
C VAL A 54 -3.07 -6.44 3.69
N LEU A 55 -1.80 -6.39 3.24
CA LEU A 55 -0.69 -6.99 3.99
C LEU A 55 -0.52 -6.34 5.37
N LEU A 56 -0.63 -5.01 5.46
CA LEU A 56 -0.55 -4.27 6.72
C LEU A 56 -1.65 -4.68 7.69
N VAL A 57 -2.90 -4.76 7.24
CA VAL A 57 -4.01 -5.20 8.10
C VAL A 57 -3.82 -6.65 8.54
N ASN A 58 -3.39 -7.56 7.66
CA ASN A 58 -3.22 -8.97 8.06
C ASN A 58 -2.01 -9.22 8.97
N TYR A 59 -0.92 -8.45 8.85
CA TYR A 59 0.33 -8.71 9.58
C TYR A 59 0.62 -7.74 10.71
N ALA A 60 0.20 -6.49 10.59
CA ALA A 60 0.51 -5.42 11.53
C ALA A 60 -0.68 -5.02 12.41
N TRP A 61 -1.90 -5.49 12.10
CA TRP A 61 -3.04 -5.32 13.01
C TRP A 61 -2.86 -6.24 14.23
N PRO A 62 -2.74 -5.68 15.44
CA PRO A 62 -2.58 -6.47 16.66
C PRO A 62 -3.93 -7.06 17.07
N SER A 63 -3.96 -8.37 17.30
CA SER A 63 -5.12 -9.10 17.84
C SER A 63 -5.39 -8.82 19.34
N GLU A 64 -4.53 -8.05 20.00
CA GLU A 64 -4.71 -7.65 21.39
C GLU A 64 -5.90 -6.69 21.59
N LEU A 65 -6.34 -6.00 20.53
CA LEU A 65 -7.53 -5.14 20.58
C LEU A 65 -8.84 -5.94 20.71
N ASP A 66 -8.89 -7.19 20.25
CA ASP A 66 -10.08 -8.04 20.38
C ASP A 66 -10.31 -8.49 21.84
N ALA A 67 -9.26 -8.54 22.67
CA ALA A 67 -9.36 -8.95 24.08
C ALA A 67 -9.88 -7.83 24.99
N GLU A 68 -9.61 -6.57 24.64
CA GLU A 68 -10.05 -5.40 25.43
C GLU A 68 -11.56 -5.12 25.23
N ASP A 69 -12.11 -5.45 24.06
CA ASP A 69 -13.53 -5.28 23.74
C ASP A 69 -14.43 -6.32 24.43
N GLU A 70 -13.96 -7.55 24.65
CA GLU A 70 -14.72 -8.60 25.39
C GLU A 70 -14.71 -8.37 26.91
N GLU A 71 -13.62 -7.87 27.49
CA GLU A 71 -13.53 -7.63 28.95
C GLU A 71 -14.25 -6.35 29.41
N GLN A 72 -14.48 -5.37 28.52
CA GLN A 72 -15.30 -4.19 28.82
C GLN A 72 -16.81 -4.42 28.66
N ALA A 73 -17.22 -5.49 27.98
CA ALA A 73 -18.62 -5.85 27.73
C ALA A 73 -19.16 -6.94 28.69
N ALA A 74 -18.31 -7.55 29.52
CA ALA A 74 -18.64 -8.59 30.50
C ALA A 74 -18.72 -8.03 31.94
#